data_AF-A0A150G614-F1
#
_entry.id   AF-A0A150G614-F1
#
_cell.length_a   1.000
_cell.length_b   1.000
_cell.length_c   1.000
_cell.angle_alpha   90.00
_cell.angle_beta   90.00
_cell.angle_gamma   90.00
#
_symmetry.space_group_name_H-M   'P 1'
#
loop_
_entity.id
_entity.type
_entity.pdbx_description
1 polymer ?
#
loop_
_entity_poly.entity_id
_entity_poly.type
_entity_poly.pdbx_seq_one_letter_code
_entity_poly.pdbx_strand_id
1 'polypeptide(L)'
;MPRVALTIGIASTALKRAEERTIGDKSIIPEAAPIGTIVIGLYGNAVPRTVENFLALVASGNLVGTTFSRVLAGEYIQAGKQGSKRLGAVEVPTTVQPNPEASEASAFRLPHYRPGTVSLALGENDEEPTLRQRPEYKPVEFLITTGPGPVPRLNGSNIVFGRVLEGMSVVGQVASVPVFGPSPVGNSLAFNSLASAIGDDRAATVRRKYGKPLKAVVILGSEVLPEVPAAR
;
A
#
# COMPACT_ATOMS: atom_id res chain seq x y z
N MET A 1 10.86 6.62 -18.71
CA MET A 1 9.76 6.15 -17.82
C MET A 1 10.11 6.65 -16.45
N PRO A 2 9.21 7.38 -15.77
CA PRO A 2 9.46 7.85 -14.41
C PRO A 2 9.68 6.67 -13.47
N ARG A 3 10.59 6.84 -12.51
CA ARG A 3 10.90 5.83 -11.51
C ARG A 3 10.95 6.45 -10.13
N VAL A 4 10.58 5.68 -9.12
CA VAL A 4 10.71 6.06 -7.72
C VAL A 4 11.37 4.94 -6.93
N ALA A 5 12.05 5.31 -5.85
CA ALA A 5 12.62 4.39 -4.87
C ALA A 5 11.89 4.54 -3.53
N LEU A 6 11.51 3.42 -2.92
CA LEU A 6 10.98 3.36 -1.55
C LEU A 6 11.91 2.50 -0.69
N THR A 7 12.52 3.08 0.32
CA THR A 7 13.32 2.34 1.31
C THR A 7 12.40 1.80 2.39
N ILE A 8 12.40 0.49 2.58
CA ILE A 8 11.49 -0.21 3.49
C ILE A 8 12.25 -0.67 4.73
N GLY A 9 11.60 -0.55 5.88
CA GLY A 9 12.07 -1.11 7.14
C GLY A 9 11.02 -1.97 7.83
N ILE A 10 11.47 -2.84 8.72
CA ILE A 10 10.63 -3.66 9.58
C ILE A 10 11.03 -3.43 11.03
N ALA A 11 10.04 -3.12 11.87
CA ALA A 11 10.22 -3.02 13.31
C ALA A 11 10.22 -4.37 14.01
N SER A 12 10.76 -4.42 15.23
CA SER A 12 10.69 -5.62 16.07
C SER A 12 9.28 -5.92 16.57
N THR A 13 8.43 -4.89 16.67
CA THR A 13 7.06 -4.94 17.23
C THR A 13 6.02 -4.34 16.28
N ALA A 14 4.74 -4.57 16.57
CA ALA A 14 3.61 -3.91 15.90
C ALA A 14 3.55 -2.40 16.25
N LEU A 15 2.61 -1.67 15.64
CA LEU A 15 2.33 -0.27 16.01
C LEU A 15 2.00 -0.17 17.50
N LYS A 16 2.56 0.86 18.16
CA LYS A 16 2.36 1.12 19.59
C LYS A 16 0.87 1.26 19.90
N ARG A 17 0.43 0.58 20.96
CA ARG A 17 -0.93 0.76 21.51
C ARG A 17 -1.02 2.06 22.28
N ALA A 18 -2.24 2.51 22.57
CA ALA A 18 -2.46 3.72 23.35
C ALA A 18 -1.75 3.68 24.72
N GLU A 19 -1.74 2.52 25.38
CA GLU A 19 -1.08 2.31 26.67
C GLU A 19 0.46 2.38 26.60
N GLU A 20 1.05 2.12 25.45
CA GLU A 20 2.51 2.08 25.24
C GLU A 20 3.08 3.47 24.86
N ARG A 21 2.20 4.47 24.70
CA ARG A 21 2.59 5.82 24.30
C ARG A 21 3.03 6.63 25.51
N THR A 22 4.21 7.20 25.42
CA THR A 22 4.74 8.11 26.44
C THR A 22 4.43 9.57 26.09
N ILE A 23 4.46 10.44 27.10
CA ILE A 23 4.32 11.88 26.92
C ILE A 23 5.52 12.35 26.08
N GLY A 24 5.27 12.69 24.81
CA GLY A 24 6.29 13.10 23.83
C GLY A 24 6.34 12.27 22.55
N ASP A 25 5.69 11.10 22.51
CA ASP A 25 5.65 10.26 21.32
C ASP A 25 4.99 10.99 20.13
N LYS A 26 5.81 11.29 19.11
CA LYS A 26 5.37 11.96 17.86
C LYS A 26 4.57 11.02 16.94
N SER A 27 4.75 9.71 17.07
CA SER A 27 4.08 8.69 16.25
C SER A 27 3.92 7.38 17.02
N ILE A 28 2.94 6.56 16.63
CA ILE A 28 2.77 5.18 17.12
C ILE A 28 3.72 4.19 16.44
N ILE A 29 4.49 4.63 15.45
CA ILE A 29 5.41 3.76 14.71
C ILE A 29 6.65 3.48 15.58
N PRO A 30 6.97 2.21 15.90
CA PRO A 30 8.22 1.84 16.53
C PRO A 30 9.42 2.02 15.59
N GLU A 31 10.63 2.02 16.14
CA GLU A 31 11.85 2.06 15.32
C GLU A 31 11.93 0.80 14.42
N ALA A 32 12.25 1.02 13.15
CA ALA A 32 12.28 -0.01 12.12
C ALA A 32 13.66 -0.10 11.47
N ALA A 33 14.20 -1.32 11.39
CA ALA A 33 15.47 -1.58 10.74
C ALA A 33 15.28 -1.65 9.22
N PRO A 34 16.14 -1.02 8.41
CA PRO A 34 16.04 -1.07 6.95
C PRO A 34 16.28 -2.48 6.43
N ILE A 35 15.44 -2.94 5.50
CA ILE A 35 15.54 -4.26 4.86
C ILE A 35 15.87 -4.18 3.36
N GLY A 36 15.81 -2.98 2.79
CA GLY A 36 16.19 -2.72 1.40
C GLY A 36 15.30 -1.69 0.72
N THR A 37 15.52 -1.50 -0.57
CA THR A 37 14.82 -0.52 -1.41
C THR A 37 14.05 -1.21 -2.52
N ILE A 38 12.83 -0.73 -2.78
CA ILE A 38 12.00 -1.13 -3.91
C ILE A 38 12.06 -0.01 -4.95
N VAL A 39 12.46 -0.34 -6.17
CA VAL A 39 12.42 0.59 -7.31
C VAL A 39 11.18 0.31 -8.13
N ILE A 40 10.33 1.31 -8.34
CA ILE A 40 9.07 1.20 -9.07
C ILE A 40 9.17 2.03 -10.36
N GLY A 41 8.88 1.41 -11.50
CA GLY A 41 8.69 2.09 -12.78
C GLY A 41 7.21 2.41 -13.00
N LEU A 42 6.93 3.61 -13.51
CA LEU A 42 5.58 4.16 -13.63
C LEU A 42 5.12 4.29 -15.09
N TYR A 43 3.86 3.96 -15.34
CA TYR A 43 3.23 3.95 -16.67
C TYR A 43 2.64 5.32 -17.02
N GLY A 44 3.49 6.35 -17.10
CA GLY A 44 3.07 7.75 -17.30
C GLY A 44 2.18 8.02 -18.51
N ASN A 45 2.23 7.17 -19.55
CA ASN A 45 1.38 7.32 -20.74
C ASN A 45 -0.01 6.67 -20.58
N ALA A 46 -0.16 5.70 -19.69
CA ALA A 46 -1.40 4.94 -19.54
C ALA A 46 -2.39 5.65 -18.61
N VAL A 47 -1.86 6.22 -17.51
CA VAL A 47 -2.62 6.89 -16.43
C VAL A 47 -1.81 8.08 -15.92
N PRO A 48 -1.62 9.12 -16.77
CA PRO A 48 -0.75 10.25 -16.47
C PRO A 48 -1.08 10.92 -15.14
N ARG A 49 -2.37 11.11 -14.82
CA ARG A 49 -2.76 11.83 -13.60
C ARG A 49 -2.47 11.02 -12.34
N THR A 50 -2.71 9.71 -12.37
CA THR A 50 -2.34 8.81 -11.28
C THR A 50 -0.82 8.81 -11.06
N VAL A 51 -0.04 8.80 -12.14
CA VAL A 51 1.44 8.82 -12.06
C VAL A 51 1.96 10.16 -11.54
N GLU A 52 1.44 11.29 -12.01
CA GLU A 52 1.78 12.63 -11.51
C GLU A 52 1.52 12.75 -10.00
N ASN A 53 0.35 12.30 -9.54
CA ASN A 53 0.01 12.32 -8.13
C ASN A 53 0.95 11.44 -7.29
N PHE A 54 1.29 10.25 -7.78
CA PHE A 54 2.22 9.38 -7.07
C PHE A 54 3.63 9.97 -6.99
N LEU A 55 4.10 10.61 -8.07
CA LEU A 55 5.38 11.34 -8.10
C LEU A 55 5.37 12.52 -7.12
N ALA A 56 4.29 13.31 -7.11
CA ALA A 56 4.13 14.44 -6.19
C ALA A 56 4.15 13.99 -4.72
N LEU A 57 3.53 12.83 -4.44
CA LEU A 57 3.50 12.24 -3.10
C LEU A 57 4.87 11.71 -2.65
N VAL A 58 5.62 11.07 -3.55
CA VAL A 58 6.99 10.61 -3.29
C VAL A 58 7.91 11.82 -3.07
N ALA A 59 7.86 12.81 -3.96
CA ALA A 59 8.72 13.99 -3.93
C ALA A 59 8.51 14.86 -2.69
N SER A 60 7.30 14.89 -2.14
CA SER A 60 7.02 15.66 -0.92
C SER A 60 7.53 14.99 0.36
N GLY A 61 7.94 13.71 0.29
CA GLY A 61 8.34 12.94 1.48
C GLY A 61 7.16 12.50 2.35
N ASN A 62 5.91 12.71 1.91
CA ASN A 62 4.72 12.38 2.70
C ASN A 62 4.49 10.86 2.84
N LEU A 63 5.24 10.02 2.13
CA LEU A 63 5.28 8.57 2.40
C LEU A 63 6.23 8.20 3.55
N VAL A 64 7.26 9.01 3.83
CA VAL A 64 8.26 8.69 4.86
C VAL A 64 7.65 8.67 6.26
N GLY A 65 7.93 7.63 7.03
CA GLY A 65 7.32 7.43 8.35
C GLY A 65 5.84 7.06 8.26
N THR A 66 5.42 6.36 7.19
CA THR A 66 4.10 5.73 7.09
C THR A 66 4.25 4.21 6.99
N THR A 67 3.15 3.47 7.15
CA THR A 67 3.18 2.02 7.27
C THR A 67 2.39 1.30 6.19
N PHE A 68 2.69 0.03 5.99
CA PHE A 68 1.84 -0.87 5.22
C PHE A 68 0.63 -1.26 6.10
N SER A 69 -0.56 -0.90 5.64
CA SER A 69 -1.82 -1.16 6.34
C SER A 69 -2.22 -2.64 6.29
N ARG A 70 -1.81 -3.35 5.23
CA ARG A 70 -2.13 -4.75 5.01
C ARG A 70 -1.00 -5.50 4.30
N VAL A 71 -0.81 -6.76 4.70
CA VAL A 71 0.05 -7.75 4.07
C VAL A 71 -0.76 -9.02 3.82
N LEU A 72 -0.94 -9.38 2.55
CA LEU A 72 -1.58 -10.61 2.11
C LEU A 72 -0.59 -11.37 1.21
N ALA A 73 0.14 -12.31 1.79
CA ALA A 73 1.06 -13.16 1.02
C ALA A 73 0.30 -13.93 -0.07
N GLY A 74 0.89 -14.07 -1.27
CA GLY A 74 0.17 -14.65 -2.40
C GLY A 74 -0.62 -13.63 -3.22
N GLU A 75 -1.02 -12.52 -2.60
CA GLU A 75 -1.88 -11.50 -3.21
C GLU A 75 -1.14 -10.16 -3.32
N TYR A 76 -1.16 -9.33 -2.27
CA TYR A 76 -0.54 -7.99 -2.29
C TYR A 76 -0.19 -7.46 -0.90
N ILE A 77 0.63 -6.42 -0.89
CA ILE A 77 0.87 -5.53 0.25
C ILE A 77 0.27 -4.15 -0.05
N GLN A 78 -0.27 -3.47 0.95
CA GLN A 78 -1.02 -2.22 0.81
C GLN A 78 -0.39 -1.13 1.69
N ALA A 79 -0.15 0.05 1.11
CA ALA A 79 0.45 1.20 1.77
C ALA A 79 -0.13 2.50 1.23
N GLY A 80 0.16 3.61 1.90
CA GLY A 80 -0.31 4.92 1.46
C GLY A 80 -1.69 5.31 2.00
N LYS A 81 -2.21 4.57 2.99
CA LYS A 81 -3.48 4.89 3.67
C LYS A 81 -3.50 6.33 4.14
N GLN A 82 -4.51 7.11 3.74
CA GLN A 82 -4.69 8.50 4.09
C GLN A 82 -5.12 8.67 5.56
N GLY A 83 -4.53 9.64 6.24
CA GLY A 83 -4.83 9.94 7.64
C GLY A 83 -3.70 10.71 8.33
N SER A 84 -3.73 10.72 9.67
CA SER A 84 -2.69 11.42 10.43
C SER A 84 -1.35 10.70 10.41
N LYS A 85 -0.27 11.46 10.22
CA LYS A 85 1.11 10.98 10.34
C LYS A 85 1.40 10.31 11.69
N ARG A 86 0.76 10.77 12.76
CA ARG A 86 0.92 10.19 14.10
C ARG A 86 0.44 8.75 14.19
N LEU A 87 -0.47 8.35 13.30
CA LEU A 87 -1.03 7.00 13.20
C LEU A 87 -0.32 6.15 12.13
N GLY A 88 0.77 6.66 11.55
CA GLY A 88 1.49 6.00 10.46
C GLY A 88 0.76 6.04 9.12
N ALA A 89 -0.12 7.01 8.92
CA ALA A 89 -0.86 7.26 7.70
C ALA A 89 -0.29 8.46 6.92
N VAL A 90 -0.71 8.59 5.67
CA VAL A 90 -0.31 9.65 4.74
C VAL A 90 -1.19 10.88 4.93
N GLU A 91 -0.57 11.99 5.28
CA GLU A 91 -1.16 13.32 5.10
C GLU A 91 -0.93 13.73 3.65
N VAL A 92 -2.00 13.85 2.86
CA VAL A 92 -1.89 14.11 1.42
C VAL A 92 -1.42 15.56 1.20
N PRO A 93 -0.30 15.80 0.49
CA PRO A 93 0.19 17.15 0.25
C PRO A 93 -0.71 17.88 -0.77
N THR A 94 -0.66 19.22 -0.76
CA THR A 94 -1.40 20.06 -1.71
C THR A 94 -0.95 19.90 -3.17
N THR A 95 0.26 19.38 -3.37
CA THR A 95 0.81 19.05 -4.70
C THR A 95 0.09 17.88 -5.36
N VAL A 96 -0.52 16.98 -4.59
CA VAL A 96 -1.40 15.92 -5.11
C VAL A 96 -2.73 16.55 -5.48
N GLN A 97 -3.25 16.22 -6.66
CA GLN A 97 -4.41 16.86 -7.25
C GLN A 97 -5.59 15.88 -7.42
N PRO A 98 -6.81 16.36 -7.72
CA PRO A 98 -7.91 15.49 -8.11
C PRO A 98 -7.52 14.57 -9.27
N ASN A 99 -7.98 13.32 -9.20
CA ASN A 99 -7.69 12.27 -10.17
C ASN A 99 -8.98 11.80 -10.87
N PRO A 100 -9.34 12.36 -12.04
CA PRO A 100 -10.53 11.96 -12.78
C PRO A 100 -10.43 10.51 -13.29
N GLU A 101 -9.22 9.98 -13.49
CA GLU A 101 -8.98 8.61 -13.96
C GLU A 101 -9.61 7.57 -13.02
N ALA A 102 -9.81 7.90 -11.73
CA ALA A 102 -10.50 7.05 -10.76
C ALA A 102 -11.96 6.72 -11.14
N SER A 103 -12.55 7.48 -12.07
CA SER A 103 -13.91 7.31 -12.57
C SER A 103 -13.95 6.95 -14.07
N GLU A 104 -12.80 6.78 -14.72
CA GLU A 104 -12.71 6.52 -16.15
C GLU A 104 -12.45 5.04 -16.43
N ALA A 105 -13.37 4.36 -17.12
CA ALA A 105 -13.21 2.94 -17.46
C ALA A 105 -11.89 2.63 -18.20
N SER A 106 -11.37 3.60 -18.96
CA SER A 106 -10.11 3.46 -19.69
C SER A 106 -8.88 3.29 -18.77
N ALA A 107 -8.94 3.76 -17.52
CA ALA A 107 -7.86 3.65 -16.55
C ALA A 107 -7.75 2.23 -15.93
N PHE A 108 -8.82 1.42 -16.01
CA PHE A 108 -8.89 0.09 -15.40
C PHE A 108 -8.50 -1.05 -16.36
N ARG A 109 -7.91 -0.73 -17.51
CA ARG A 109 -7.61 -1.71 -18.58
C ARG A 109 -6.45 -2.67 -18.27
N LEU A 110 -5.51 -2.26 -17.41
CA LEU A 110 -4.30 -3.03 -17.14
C LEU A 110 -4.52 -4.06 -16.01
N PRO A 111 -4.13 -5.35 -16.19
CA PRO A 111 -4.39 -6.40 -15.21
C PRO A 111 -3.24 -6.63 -14.21
N HIS A 112 -3.56 -7.23 -13.07
CA HIS A 112 -2.64 -7.70 -12.03
C HIS A 112 -2.09 -9.09 -12.36
N TYR A 113 -1.42 -9.21 -13.52
CA TYR A 113 -1.04 -10.50 -14.09
C TYR A 113 0.26 -11.10 -13.51
N ARG A 114 1.09 -10.31 -12.82
CA ARG A 114 2.41 -10.75 -12.36
C ARG A 114 2.74 -10.17 -10.98
N PRO A 115 3.64 -10.82 -10.22
CA PRO A 115 4.22 -10.24 -9.02
C PRO A 115 4.87 -8.89 -9.31
N GLY A 116 4.82 -7.96 -8.35
CA GLY A 116 5.39 -6.63 -8.47
C GLY A 116 4.54 -5.64 -9.26
N THR A 117 3.35 -5.99 -9.76
CA THR A 117 2.40 -4.99 -10.29
C THR A 117 2.01 -4.00 -9.19
N VAL A 118 2.04 -2.71 -9.51
CA VAL A 118 1.66 -1.60 -8.62
C VAL A 118 0.38 -0.94 -9.10
N SER A 119 -0.59 -0.75 -8.21
CA SER A 119 -1.90 -0.18 -8.53
C SER A 119 -2.43 0.75 -7.45
N LEU A 120 -3.24 1.73 -7.85
CA LEU A 120 -3.99 2.58 -6.94
C LEU A 120 -5.14 1.77 -6.31
N ALA A 121 -5.19 1.74 -4.98
CA ALA A 121 -6.18 0.99 -4.22
C ALA A 121 -7.51 1.77 -4.18
N LEU A 122 -8.46 1.37 -5.02
CA LEU A 122 -9.81 1.94 -5.05
C LEU A 122 -10.83 0.94 -4.50
N GLY A 123 -10.81 -0.28 -5.03
CA GLY A 123 -11.67 -1.38 -4.56
C GLY A 123 -11.24 -1.96 -3.22
N GLU A 124 -9.93 -2.05 -2.97
CA GLU A 124 -9.36 -2.60 -1.73
C GLU A 124 -9.17 -1.55 -0.63
N ASN A 125 -9.62 -0.33 -0.88
CA ASN A 125 -9.46 0.80 0.03
C ASN A 125 -10.15 0.50 1.37
N ASP A 126 -9.40 0.59 2.47
CA ASP A 126 -9.89 0.31 3.83
C ASP A 126 -9.93 1.54 4.73
N GLU A 127 -9.97 2.72 4.12
CA GLU A 127 -10.15 4.00 4.78
C GLU A 127 -11.59 4.20 5.24
N GLU A 128 -11.78 5.03 6.26
CA GLU A 128 -13.11 5.27 6.81
C GLU A 128 -14.02 5.92 5.75
N PRO A 129 -15.28 5.48 5.62
CA PRO A 129 -16.21 6.04 4.62
C PRO A 129 -16.38 7.55 4.74
N THR A 130 -16.35 8.09 5.96
CA THR A 130 -16.45 9.54 6.23
C THR A 130 -15.23 10.32 5.75
N LEU A 131 -14.06 9.70 5.66
CA LEU A 131 -12.87 10.33 5.06
C LEU A 131 -13.04 10.44 3.55
N ARG A 132 -13.56 9.37 2.92
CA ARG A 132 -13.74 9.28 1.46
C ARG A 132 -14.80 10.23 0.91
N GLN A 133 -15.74 10.67 1.76
CA GLN A 133 -16.78 11.64 1.39
C GLN A 133 -16.30 13.10 1.48
N ARG A 134 -15.09 13.36 1.99
CA ARG A 134 -14.58 14.73 2.13
C ARG A 134 -14.24 15.30 0.75
N PRO A 135 -14.56 16.58 0.47
CA PRO A 135 -14.18 17.23 -0.79
C PRO A 135 -12.67 17.21 -1.07
N GLU A 136 -11.85 17.20 -0.02
CA GLU A 136 -10.39 17.19 -0.11
C GLU A 136 -9.79 15.78 -0.24
N TYR A 137 -10.63 14.74 -0.24
CA TYR A 137 -10.19 13.35 -0.36
C TYR A 137 -9.53 13.11 -1.72
N LYS A 138 -8.34 12.51 -1.70
CA LYS A 138 -7.58 12.19 -2.90
C LYS A 138 -6.98 10.79 -2.70
N PRO A 139 -7.41 9.77 -3.46
CA PRO A 139 -6.92 8.42 -3.27
C PRO A 139 -5.41 8.38 -3.57
N VAL A 140 -4.64 7.95 -2.58
CA VAL A 140 -3.17 7.78 -2.66
C VAL A 140 -2.70 6.42 -2.16
N GLU A 141 -3.63 5.61 -1.61
CA GLU A 141 -3.33 4.26 -1.18
C GLU A 141 -3.03 3.38 -2.40
N PHE A 142 -2.01 2.53 -2.30
CA PHE A 142 -1.53 1.71 -3.39
C PHE A 142 -1.24 0.27 -2.94
N LEU A 143 -1.30 -0.64 -3.90
CA LEU A 143 -1.04 -2.06 -3.74
C LEU A 143 0.24 -2.43 -4.49
N ILE A 144 1.01 -3.39 -3.96
CA ILE A 144 2.07 -4.09 -4.68
C ILE A 144 1.78 -5.57 -4.59
N THR A 145 1.59 -6.22 -5.74
CA THR A 145 1.34 -7.68 -5.77
C THR A 145 2.59 -8.46 -5.35
N THR A 146 2.41 -9.51 -4.54
CA THR A 146 3.52 -10.26 -3.92
C THR A 146 3.92 -11.50 -4.71
N GLY A 147 2.99 -12.08 -5.46
CA GLY A 147 3.19 -13.36 -6.14
C GLY A 147 2.99 -14.57 -5.22
N PRO A 148 3.11 -15.81 -5.75
CA PRO A 148 3.74 -16.15 -7.03
C PRO A 148 2.81 -16.05 -8.25
N GLY A 149 1.50 -16.02 -8.06
CA GLY A 149 0.50 -15.99 -9.14
C GLY A 149 -0.03 -14.59 -9.49
N PRO A 150 -0.85 -14.47 -10.54
CA PRO A 150 -1.66 -13.28 -10.79
C PRO A 150 -2.71 -13.10 -9.69
N VAL A 151 -3.26 -11.88 -9.58
CA VAL A 151 -4.34 -11.56 -8.63
C VAL A 151 -5.56 -11.01 -9.38
N PRO A 152 -6.30 -11.84 -10.15
CA PRO A 152 -7.34 -11.35 -11.08
C PRO A 152 -8.49 -10.60 -10.40
N ARG A 153 -8.76 -10.90 -9.13
CA ARG A 153 -9.80 -10.22 -8.33
C ARG A 153 -9.57 -8.71 -8.15
N LEU A 154 -8.35 -8.22 -8.38
CA LEU A 154 -8.05 -6.78 -8.32
C LEU A 154 -8.37 -6.05 -9.63
N ASN A 155 -8.56 -6.78 -10.73
CA ASN A 155 -8.77 -6.21 -12.06
C ASN A 155 -10.13 -5.52 -12.13
N GLY A 156 -10.20 -4.38 -12.84
CA GLY A 156 -11.45 -3.62 -12.99
C GLY A 156 -11.84 -2.82 -11.75
N SER A 157 -11.20 -3.02 -10.60
CA SER A 157 -11.48 -2.29 -9.34
C SER A 157 -10.30 -1.47 -8.83
N ASN A 158 -9.13 -1.59 -9.45
CA ASN A 158 -7.92 -0.85 -9.09
C ASN A 158 -7.19 -0.40 -10.35
N ILE A 159 -6.53 0.75 -10.31
CA ILE A 159 -5.83 1.33 -11.46
C ILE A 159 -4.36 0.91 -11.41
N VAL A 160 -3.94 0.03 -12.31
CA VAL A 160 -2.52 -0.34 -12.43
C VAL A 160 -1.76 0.83 -13.07
N PHE A 161 -0.78 1.37 -12.33
CA PHE A 161 0.00 2.54 -12.76
C PHE A 161 1.52 2.29 -12.77
N GLY A 162 1.98 1.10 -12.37
CA GLY A 162 3.41 0.79 -12.40
C GLY A 162 3.75 -0.67 -12.13
N ARG A 163 5.05 -0.92 -11.98
CA ARG A 163 5.61 -2.20 -11.56
C ARG A 163 6.93 -2.02 -10.81
N VAL A 164 7.21 -2.97 -9.91
CA VAL A 164 8.53 -3.13 -9.29
C VAL A 164 9.53 -3.55 -10.38
N LEU A 165 10.61 -2.78 -10.50
CA LEU A 165 11.76 -3.06 -11.35
C LEU A 165 12.88 -3.75 -10.56
N GLU A 166 13.10 -3.32 -9.31
CA GLU A 166 14.13 -3.84 -8.43
C GLU A 166 13.57 -3.97 -7.01
N GLY A 167 14.11 -4.89 -6.21
CA GLY A 167 13.68 -5.09 -4.82
C GLY A 167 12.48 -6.03 -4.65
N MET A 168 12.21 -6.93 -5.59
CA MET A 168 11.18 -7.98 -5.38
C MET A 168 11.50 -8.90 -4.18
N SER A 169 12.78 -9.07 -3.82
CA SER A 169 13.16 -9.76 -2.58
C SER A 169 12.70 -9.01 -1.33
N VAL A 170 12.67 -7.67 -1.36
CA VAL A 170 12.14 -6.81 -0.29
C VAL A 170 10.62 -6.99 -0.20
N VAL A 171 9.92 -7.00 -1.33
CA VAL A 171 8.47 -7.31 -1.38
C VAL A 171 8.18 -8.69 -0.77
N GLY A 172 8.98 -9.70 -1.09
CA GLY A 172 8.88 -11.04 -0.51
C GLY A 172 9.12 -11.06 1.00
N GLN A 173 10.12 -10.32 1.49
CA GLN A 173 10.36 -10.17 2.94
C GLN A 173 9.17 -9.51 3.65
N VAL A 174 8.60 -8.44 3.09
CA VAL A 174 7.38 -7.81 3.62
C VAL A 174 6.21 -8.80 3.63
N ALA A 175 6.03 -9.56 2.55
CA ALA A 175 4.98 -10.57 2.44
C ALA A 175 5.11 -11.69 3.49
N SER A 176 6.32 -11.96 3.98
CA SER A 176 6.59 -12.96 5.02
C SER A 176 6.34 -12.48 6.45
N VAL A 177 6.03 -11.19 6.64
CA VAL A 177 5.76 -10.64 7.97
C VAL A 177 4.50 -11.30 8.54
N PRO A 178 4.55 -11.84 9.78
CA PRO A 178 3.37 -12.41 10.42
C PRO A 178 2.23 -11.39 10.52
N VAL A 179 0.99 -11.83 10.28
CA VAL A 179 -0.19 -10.97 10.30
C VAL A 179 -1.27 -11.47 11.26
N PHE A 180 -2.18 -10.57 11.63
CA PHE A 180 -3.40 -10.95 12.34
C PHE A 180 -4.39 -11.63 11.38
N GLY A 181 -4.78 -12.88 11.69
CA GLY A 181 -5.66 -13.72 10.87
C GLY A 181 -5.07 -15.11 10.63
N PRO A 182 -5.78 -16.01 9.91
CA PRO A 182 -5.23 -17.31 9.54
C PRO A 182 -3.95 -17.15 8.69
N SER A 183 -3.02 -18.10 8.86
CA SER A 183 -1.66 -18.05 8.28
C SER A 183 -1.62 -17.89 6.76
N PRO A 184 -0.52 -17.37 6.18
CA PRO A 184 -0.43 -16.87 4.80
C PRO A 184 -0.40 -17.96 3.71
N VAL A 185 -0.80 -19.19 4.03
CA VAL A 185 -0.78 -20.32 3.09
C VAL A 185 -2.22 -20.69 2.77
N GLY A 186 -2.75 -20.10 1.70
CA GLY A 186 -3.99 -20.54 1.06
C GLY A 186 -5.05 -19.45 0.98
N ASN A 187 -5.21 -18.93 -0.25
CA ASN A 187 -6.40 -18.35 -0.89
C ASN A 187 -7.45 -17.68 0.02
N SER A 188 -7.90 -16.49 -0.40
CA SER A 188 -9.11 -15.76 0.05
C SER A 188 -10.36 -16.63 0.36
N LEU A 189 -10.44 -17.87 -0.14
CA LEU A 189 -11.40 -18.90 0.27
C LEU A 189 -11.35 -19.24 1.78
N ALA A 190 -10.16 -19.35 2.39
CA ALA A 190 -10.02 -19.63 3.82
C ALA A 190 -10.58 -18.48 4.68
N PHE A 191 -10.47 -17.24 4.19
CA PHE A 191 -11.04 -16.07 4.83
C PHE A 191 -12.56 -16.04 4.75
N ASN A 192 -13.13 -16.34 3.58
CA ASN A 192 -14.59 -16.43 3.42
C ASN A 192 -15.17 -17.51 4.34
N SER A 193 -14.54 -18.69 4.42
CA SER A 193 -14.94 -19.77 5.32
C SER A 193 -14.85 -19.39 6.81
N LEU A 194 -13.80 -18.67 7.22
CA LEU A 194 -13.64 -18.20 8.60
C LEU A 194 -14.65 -17.10 8.96
N ALA A 195 -14.90 -16.16 8.04
CA ALA A 195 -15.85 -15.08 8.23
C ALA A 195 -17.30 -15.58 8.31
N SER A 196 -17.65 -16.65 7.60
CA SER A 196 -18.96 -17.32 7.75
C SER A 196 -19.08 -18.12 9.06
N ALA A 197 -17.97 -18.57 9.64
CA ALA A 197 -17.97 -19.30 10.91
C ALA A 197 -18.04 -18.37 12.15
N ILE A 198 -17.65 -17.11 12.00
CA ILE A 198 -17.67 -16.09 13.05
C ILE A 198 -18.80 -15.10 12.72
N GLY A 199 -19.95 -15.19 13.40
CA GLY A 199 -21.18 -14.44 13.08
C GLY A 199 -21.03 -12.92 12.77
N ASP A 200 -22.05 -12.37 12.11
CA ASP A 200 -22.02 -11.14 11.30
C ASP A 200 -21.36 -9.90 11.95
N ASP A 201 -21.67 -9.58 13.21
CA ASP A 201 -21.13 -8.37 13.85
C ASP A 201 -19.63 -8.48 14.19
N ARG A 202 -19.16 -9.69 14.50
CA ARG A 202 -17.73 -9.95 14.77
C ARG A 202 -16.94 -10.07 13.48
N ALA A 203 -17.57 -10.52 12.39
CA ALA A 203 -16.94 -10.61 11.06
C ALA A 203 -16.44 -9.25 10.57
N ALA A 204 -17.20 -8.16 10.77
CA ALA A 204 -16.79 -6.81 10.34
C ALA A 204 -15.49 -6.33 11.02
N THR A 205 -15.36 -6.56 12.34
CA THR A 205 -14.16 -6.19 13.10
C THR A 205 -12.97 -7.07 12.73
N VAL A 206 -13.19 -8.37 12.51
CA VAL A 206 -12.15 -9.31 12.06
C VAL A 206 -11.68 -8.94 10.65
N ARG A 207 -12.59 -8.57 9.75
CA ARG A 207 -12.27 -8.09 8.39
C ARG A 207 -11.35 -6.88 8.40
N ARG A 208 -11.57 -5.91 9.30
CA ARG A 208 -10.70 -4.73 9.45
C ARG A 208 -9.32 -5.05 10.03
N LYS A 209 -9.18 -6.17 10.75
CA LYS A 209 -7.88 -6.57 11.35
C LYS A 209 -7.13 -7.59 10.50
N TYR A 210 -7.80 -8.24 9.57
CA TYR A 210 -7.20 -9.25 8.71
C TYR A 210 -6.05 -8.69 7.87
N GLY A 211 -4.94 -9.42 7.84
CA GLY A 211 -3.74 -9.03 7.10
C GLY A 211 -2.97 -7.87 7.74
N LYS A 212 -3.34 -7.40 8.94
CA LYS A 212 -2.55 -6.38 9.65
C LYS A 212 -1.22 -6.98 10.12
N PRO A 213 -0.07 -6.37 9.80
CA PRO A 213 1.23 -6.84 10.27
C PRO A 213 1.36 -6.87 11.79
N LEU A 214 1.92 -7.95 12.33
CA LEU A 214 2.31 -8.09 13.75
C LEU A 214 3.68 -7.44 14.03
N LYS A 215 4.39 -7.02 12.98
CA LYS A 215 5.56 -6.15 13.01
C LYS A 215 5.31 -4.98 12.09
N ALA A 216 5.52 -3.75 12.56
CA ALA A 216 5.29 -2.58 11.74
C ALA A 216 6.24 -2.59 10.52
N VAL A 217 5.67 -2.52 9.33
CA VAL A 217 6.42 -2.35 8.07
C VAL A 217 6.31 -0.90 7.69
N VAL A 218 7.46 -0.22 7.53
CA VAL A 218 7.56 1.24 7.48
C VAL A 218 8.28 1.68 6.21
N ILE A 219 7.80 2.75 5.58
CA ILE A 219 8.52 3.45 4.53
C ILE A 219 9.51 4.41 5.21
N LEU A 220 10.80 4.09 5.16
CA LEU A 220 11.88 4.87 5.77
C LEU A 220 12.41 5.97 4.85
N GLY A 221 12.23 5.83 3.54
CA GLY A 221 12.67 6.80 2.54
C GLY A 221 11.82 6.72 1.28
N SER A 222 11.69 7.85 0.60
CA SER A 222 10.99 7.96 -0.69
C SER A 222 11.69 8.97 -1.59
N GLU A 223 12.03 8.58 -2.81
CA GLU A 223 12.78 9.42 -3.74
C GLU A 223 12.28 9.24 -5.18
N VAL A 224 12.22 10.34 -5.94
CA VAL A 224 12.03 10.29 -7.39
C VAL A 224 13.39 10.14 -8.06
N LEU A 225 13.57 9.06 -8.80
CA LEU A 225 14.85 8.75 -9.44
C LEU A 225 14.97 9.47 -10.78
N PRO A 226 16.19 9.86 -11.19
CA PRO A 226 16.42 10.43 -12.51
C PRO A 226 16.02 9.43 -13.61
N GLU A 227 15.57 9.97 -14.74
CA GLU A 227 15.30 9.14 -15.91
C GLU A 227 16.61 8.52 -16.42
N VAL A 228 16.60 7.22 -16.71
CA VAL A 228 17.71 6.60 -17.46
C VAL A 228 17.53 7.02 -18.91
N PRO A 229 18.56 7.62 -19.56
CA PRO A 229 18.53 7.84 -20.98
C PRO A 229 18.22 6.54 -21.71
N ALA A 230 17.33 6.56 -22.70
CA ALA A 230 17.13 5.39 -23.55
C ALA A 230 18.49 4.98 -24.13
N ALA A 231 18.89 3.73 -23.92
CA ALA A 231 20.07 3.18 -24.58
C ALA A 231 19.86 3.37 -26.11
N ARG A 232 20.78 4.11 -26.73
CA ARG A 232 20.77 4.35 -28.18
C ARG A 232 21.03 3.05 -28.94
#